data_AF-A0A3S0WZ74-F1
#
_entry.id   AF-A0A3S0WZ74-F1
#
_cell.length_a   1.000
_cell.length_b   1.000
_cell.length_c   1.000
_cell.angle_alpha   90.00
_cell.angle_beta   90.00
_cell.angle_gamma   90.00
#
_symmetry.space_group_name_H-M   'P 1'
#
loop_
_entity.id
_entity.type
_entity.pdbx_description
1 polymer ?
#
loop_
_entity_poly.entity_id
_entity_poly.type
_entity_poly.pdbx_seq_one_letter_code
_entity_poly.pdbx_strand_id
1 'polypeptide(L)' 'MTVTSIDIDQAELKLAKEVAGTATARETVDLALRTLIAVRRQPAAVERLIGTTFEPDQIDAPTITPSTAPESDA' A
#
# COMPACT_ATOMS: atom_id res chain seq x y z
N MET A 1 -1.61 -6.24 24.61
CA MET A 1 -1.27 -6.93 23.34
C MET A 1 -2.07 -8.22 23.31
N THR A 2 -3.03 -8.35 22.40
CA THR A 2 -3.84 -9.57 22.27
C THR A 2 -3.02 -10.64 21.54
N VAL A 3 -3.00 -11.84 22.12
CA VAL A 3 -2.35 -13.02 21.54
C VAL A 3 -3.47 -13.96 21.13
N THR A 4 -3.48 -14.33 19.85
CA THR A 4 -4.44 -15.27 19.27
C THR A 4 -3.65 -16.46 18.75
N SER A 5 -4.10 -17.67 19.08
CA SER A 5 -3.53 -18.90 18.53
C SER A 5 -4.24 -19.23 17.22
N ILE A 6 -3.45 -19.52 16.19
CA ILE A 6 -3.92 -19.89 14.85
C ILE A 6 -3.03 -21.03 14.36
N ASP A 7 -3.65 -22.10 13.87
CA ASP A 7 -2.92 -23.21 13.27
C ASP A 7 -2.48 -22.83 11.86
N ILE A 8 -1.17 -22.91 11.64
CA ILE A 8 -0.52 -22.66 10.35
C ILE A 8 0.47 -23.80 10.12
N ASP A 9 0.49 -24.31 8.89
CA ASP A 9 1.48 -25.31 8.48
C ASP A 9 2.90 -24.76 8.70
N GLN A 10 3.75 -25.55 9.35
CA GLN A 10 5.09 -25.10 9.74
C GLN A 10 6.04 -24.97 8.54
N ALA A 11 5.86 -25.77 7.49
CA ALA A 11 6.65 -25.65 6.27
C ALA A 11 6.24 -24.40 5.49
N GLU A 12 4.94 -24.11 5.41
CA GLU A 12 4.44 -22.88 4.79
C GLU A 12 4.92 -21.63 5.55
N LEU A 13 4.84 -21.64 6.88
CA LEU A 13 5.31 -20.54 7.71
C LEU A 13 6.83 -20.32 7.58
N LYS A 14 7.61 -21.40 7.44
CA LYS A 14 9.05 -21.31 7.21
C LYS A 14 9.36 -20.66 5.85
N LEU A 15 8.69 -21.12 4.80
CA LEU A 15 8.84 -20.53 3.46
C LEU A 15 8.45 -19.05 3.46
N ALA A 16 7.32 -18.72 4.10
CA ALA A 16 6.86 -17.34 4.20
C ALA A 16 7.88 -16.44 4.91
N LYS A 17 8.54 -16.91 5.98
CA LYS A 17 9.61 -16.17 6.65
C LYS A 17 10.81 -15.92 5.74
N GLU A 18 11.23 -16.93 4.98
CA GLU A 18 12.35 -16.83 4.04
C GLU A 18 12.06 -15.81 2.94
N VAL A 19 10.87 -15.89 2.32
CA VAL A 19 10.44 -14.97 1.25
C VAL A 19 10.25 -13.55 1.78
N ALA A 20 9.70 -13.39 2.97
CA ALA A 20 9.44 -12.11 3.60
C ALA A 20 10.67 -11.47 4.25
N GLY A 21 11.75 -12.23 4.48
CA GLY A 21 12.93 -11.77 5.21
C GLY A 21 12.69 -11.49 6.70
N THR A 22 11.66 -12.10 7.30
CA THR A 22 11.23 -11.81 8.69
C THR A 22 11.76 -12.83 9.68
N ALA A 23 12.02 -12.40 10.92
CA ALA A 23 12.61 -13.27 11.94
C ALA A 23 11.55 -14.07 12.73
N THR A 24 10.34 -13.54 12.86
CA THR A 24 9.30 -14.13 13.73
C THR A 24 8.00 -14.41 12.98
N ALA A 25 7.26 -15.44 13.42
CA ALA A 25 5.98 -15.79 12.81
C ALA A 25 4.97 -14.64 12.88
N ARG A 26 4.97 -13.91 14.00
CA ARG A 26 4.13 -12.73 14.19
C ARG A 26 4.41 -11.66 13.15
N GLU A 27 5.69 -11.38 12.91
CA GLU A 27 6.13 -10.38 11.94
C GLU A 27 5.78 -10.79 10.50
N THR A 28 5.96 -12.06 10.16
CA THR A 28 5.54 -12.62 8.86
C THR A 28 4.04 -12.45 8.62
N VAL A 29 3.22 -12.77 9.63
CA VAL A 29 1.75 -12.66 9.53
C VAL A 29 1.32 -11.21 9.45
N ASP A 30 1.92 -10.31 10.23
CA ASP A 30 1.62 -8.87 10.17
C ASP A 30 1.93 -8.29 8.79
N LEU A 31 3.10 -8.64 8.23
CA LEU A 31 3.49 -8.21 6.88
C LEU A 31 2.53 -8.77 5.82
N ALA A 32 2.19 -10.06 5.89
CA ALA A 32 1.27 -10.69 4.95
C ALA A 32 -0.11 -10.01 4.96
N LEU A 33 -0.65 -9.71 6.14
CA LEU A 33 -1.93 -9.02 6.28
C LEU A 33 -1.89 -7.60 5.71
N ARG A 34 -0.82 -6.84 6.00
CA ARG A 34 -0.64 -5.49 5.43
C ARG A 34 -0.57 -5.53 3.91
N THR A 35 0.20 -6.47 3.36
CA THR A 35 0.32 -6.65 1.90
C THR A 35 -1.01 -7.03 1.27
N LEU A 36 -1.75 -7.96 1.87
CA LEU A 36 -3.08 -8.36 1.38
C LEU A 36 -4.05 -7.18 1.35
N ILE A 37 -4.09 -6.38 2.42
CA ILE A 37 -4.93 -5.18 2.49
C ILE A 37 -4.51 -4.17 1.43
N ALA A 38 -3.21 -3.93 1.24
CA ALA A 38 -2.70 -3.02 0.23
C ALA A 38 -3.10 -3.47 -1.20
N VAL A 39 -2.87 -4.74 -1.53
CA VAL A 39 -3.24 -5.35 -2.81
C VAL A 39 -4.74 -5.24 -3.07
N ARG A 40 -5.58 -5.45 -2.05
CA ARG A 40 -7.04 -5.38 -2.19
C ARG A 40 -7.60 -3.95 -2.15
N ARG A 41 -6.83 -2.95 -1.70
CA ARG A 41 -7.22 -1.53 -1.73
C ARG A 41 -6.93 -0.87 -3.09
N GLN A 42 -6.00 -1.39 -3.88
CA GLN A 42 -5.62 -0.83 -5.18
C GLN A 42 -6.70 -0.91 -6.27
N PRO A 43 -7.53 -1.97 -6.40
CA PRO A 43 -8.57 -2.04 -7.44
C PRO A 43 -9.56 -0.86 -7.37
N ALA A 44 -9.98 -0.47 -6.17
CA ALA A 44 -10.92 0.64 -6.00
C ALA A 44 -10.31 2.02 -6.32
N ALA A 45 -8.99 2.18 -6.24
CA ALA A 45 -8.32 3.43 -6.62
C ALA A 45 -8.08 3.51 -8.13
N VAL A 46 -7.76 2.38 -8.75
CA VAL A 46 -7.54 2.27 -10.21
C VAL A 46 -8.86 2.37 -10.96
N GLU A 47 -9.95 1.77 -10.48
CA GLU A 47 -11.30 1.91 -11.07
C GLU A 47 -11.77 3.37 -11.10
N ARG A 48 -11.47 4.15 -10.05
CA ARG A 48 -11.78 5.59 -10.03
C ARG A 48 -11.01 6.38 -11.08
N LEU A 49 -9.78 5.97 -11.42
CA LEU A 49 -8.97 6.65 -12.43
C LEU A 49 -9.41 6.29 -13.86
N ILE A 50 -9.80 5.04 -14.11
CA ILE A 50 -10.27 4.56 -15.41
C ILE A 50 -11.66 5.15 -15.75
N GLY A 51 -12.50 5.40 -14.74
CA GLY A 51 -13.80 6.06 -14.92
C GLY A 51 -13.74 7.58 -15.12
N THR A 52 -12.55 8.20 -15.04
CA THR A 52 -12.39 9.64 -15.23
C THR A 52 -12.38 9.97 -16.72
N THR A 53 -13.47 10.53 -17.21
CA THR A 53 -13.47 11.30 -18.46
C THR A 53 -12.96 12.70 -18.19
N PHE A 54 -11.97 13.13 -18.96
CA PHE A 54 -11.48 14.50 -18.97
C PHE A 54 -12.34 15.33 -19.92
N GLU A 55 -12.70 16.54 -19.49
CA GLU A 55 -13.30 17.51 -20.41
C GLU A 55 -12.24 17.97 -21.42
N PRO A 56 -12.60 18.33 -22.67
CA PRO A 56 -11.63 18.64 -23.73
C PRO A 56 -10.67 19.79 -23.41
N ASP A 57 -11.06 20.69 -22.51
CA ASP A 57 -10.28 21.83 -22.02
C ASP A 57 -9.23 21.44 -20.96
N GLN A 58 -9.31 20.22 -20.42
CA GLN A 58 -8.36 19.66 -19.45
C GLN A 58 -7.26 18.85 -20.12
N ILE A 59 -7.42 18.53 -21.40
CA ILE A 59 -6.39 17.89 -22.23
C ILE A 59 -5.44 19.00 -22.68
N ASP A 60 -4.13 18.82 -22.39
CA ASP A 60 -3.09 19.81 -22.71
C ASP A 60 -3.16 21.12 -21.87
N ALA A 61 -3.80 21.06 -20.69
CA ALA A 61 -3.80 22.15 -19.74
C ALA A 61 -2.36 22.52 -19.31
N PRO A 62 -2.04 23.83 -19.18
CA PRO A 62 -0.69 24.27 -18.86
C PRO A 62 -0.25 23.74 -17.48
N THR A 63 0.92 23.08 -17.44
CA THR A 63 1.50 22.54 -16.21
C THR A 63 1.74 23.65 -15.20
N ILE A 64 1.02 23.62 -14.07
CA ILE A 64 1.28 24.50 -12.94
C ILE A 64 2.37 23.87 -12.08
N THR A 65 3.53 24.51 -12.01
CA THR A 65 4.58 24.12 -11.06
C THR A 65 4.14 24.50 -9.64
N PRO A 66 4.12 23.56 -8.68
CA PRO A 66 3.77 23.88 -7.31
C PRO A 66 4.83 24.84 -6.73
N SER A 67 4.38 26.00 -6.27
CA SER A 67 5.23 26.99 -5.62
C SER A 67 5.68 26.46 -4.26
N THR A 68 6.94 26.09 -4.13
CA THR A 68 7.58 25.85 -2.83
C THR A 68 7.81 27.21 -2.17
N ALA A 69 6.83 27.71 -1.43
CA ALA A 69 7.06 28.83 -0.52
C ALA A 69 7.90 28.33 0.67
N PRO A 70 9.09 28.90 0.95
CA PRO A 70 9.73 28.68 2.24
C PRO A 70 8.94 29.41 3.32
N GLU A 71 8.55 28.68 4.38
CA GLU A 71 8.11 29.24 5.66
C GLU A 71 9.09 30.34 6.09
N SER A 72 8.59 31.57 6.16
CA SER A 72 9.30 32.71 6.73
C SER A 72 8.89 32.81 8.20
N ASP A 73 9.77 32.41 9.11
CA ASP A 73 9.67 32.72 10.53
C ASP A 73 10.97 33.41 10.95
N ALA A 74 10.89 34.73 11.15
CA ALA A 74 11.90 35.60 11.74
C ALA A 74 11.20 36.77 12.43
#